data_AF-A0A355GBI9-F1
#
_entry.id   AF-A0A355GBI9-F1
#
_cell.length_a   1.000
_cell.length_b   1.000
_cell.length_c   1.000
_cell.angle_alpha   90.00
_cell.angle_beta   90.00
_cell.angle_gamma   90.00
#
_symmetry.space_group_name_H-M   'P 1'
#
loop_
_entity.id
_entity.type
_entity.pdbx_description
1 polymer ?
#
loop_
_entity_poly.entity_id
_entity_poly.type
_entity_poly.pdbx_seq_one_letter_code
_entity_poly.pdbx_strand_id
1 'polypeptide(L)'
;WLVNTGWNGGAYGVGKRISLKDTRAIIDAIHSGTLVQAPTEVDPIFGTTTITKCPGVDDQILVPHSSWDDQSAYKKTAIKLATAFNDNFMKYASGVSEEVLAAAPRV
;
A
#
# COMPACT_ATOMS: atom_id res chain seq x y z
N TRP A 1 -10.28 1.29 3.66
CA TRP A 1 -8.91 1.82 3.76
C TRP A 1 -7.96 0.71 4.14
N LEU A 2 -6.78 0.68 3.52
CA LEU A 2 -5.65 -0.16 3.92
C LEU A 2 -4.53 0.78 4.34
N VAL A 3 -4.12 0.74 5.61
CA VAL A 3 -3.14 1.67 6.18
C VAL A 3 -1.92 0.89 6.67
N ASN A 4 -0.75 1.16 6.07
CA ASN A 4 0.52 0.59 6.52
C ASN A 4 1.00 1.33 7.78
N THR A 5 1.18 0.61 8.88
CA THR A 5 1.78 1.11 10.15
C THR A 5 3.13 0.47 10.46
N GLY A 6 3.67 -0.26 9.47
CA GLY A 6 4.96 -0.92 9.50
C GLY A 6 6.06 -0.02 8.95
N TRP A 7 6.80 -0.53 7.97
CA TRP A 7 7.99 0.12 7.41
C TRP A 7 7.71 0.71 6.03
N ASN A 8 8.51 1.71 5.68
CA ASN A 8 8.55 2.35 4.38
C ASN A 8 9.99 2.71 3.96
N GLY A 9 10.19 2.97 2.66
CA GLY A 9 11.49 3.35 2.09
C GLY A 9 12.53 2.25 2.01
N GLY A 10 12.14 0.99 2.20
CA GLY A 10 13.03 -0.15 2.11
C GLY A 10 12.50 -1.36 2.87
N ALA A 11 13.15 -2.51 2.66
CA ALA A 11 12.93 -3.70 3.48
C ALA A 11 13.36 -3.46 4.94
N TYR A 12 12.95 -4.35 5.84
CA TYR A 12 13.42 -4.32 7.23
C TYR A 12 14.96 -4.28 7.30
N GLY A 13 15.50 -3.36 8.10
CA GLY A 13 16.94 -3.09 8.22
C GLY A 13 17.47 -1.99 7.31
N VAL A 14 16.73 -1.61 6.26
CA VAL A 14 17.07 -0.49 5.35
C VAL A 14 16.04 0.64 5.49
N GLY A 15 14.75 0.29 5.36
CA GLY A 15 13.65 1.23 5.51
C GLY A 15 13.45 1.67 6.96
N LYS A 16 12.59 2.66 7.15
CA LYS A 16 12.22 3.20 8.47
C LYS A 16 10.77 2.92 8.78
N ARG A 17 10.46 2.77 10.06
CA ARG A 17 9.08 2.63 10.51
C ARG A 17 8.34 3.95 10.25
N ILE A 18 7.11 3.88 9.72
CA ILE A 18 6.27 5.07 9.53
C ILE A 18 6.05 5.73 10.89
N SER A 19 6.19 7.06 10.95
CA SER A 19 6.06 7.76 12.22
C SER A 19 4.62 7.71 12.71
N LEU A 20 4.43 7.59 14.02
CA LEU A 20 3.09 7.58 14.61
C LEU A 20 2.34 8.89 14.34
N LYS A 21 3.07 10.02 14.22
CA LYS A 21 2.51 11.32 13.84
C LYS A 21 1.88 11.25 12.45
N ASP A 22 2.59 10.70 11.47
CA ASP A 22 2.09 10.59 10.09
C ASP A 22 0.89 9.64 10.01
N THR A 23 0.97 8.48 10.67
CA THR A 23 -0.17 7.56 10.75
C THR A 23 -1.41 8.25 11.35
N ARG A 24 -1.25 9.01 12.43
CA ARG A 24 -2.38 9.75 13.03
C ARG A 24 -2.95 10.80 12.10
N ALA A 25 -2.10 11.56 11.40
CA ALA A 25 -2.55 12.54 10.41
C ALA A 25 -3.34 11.88 9.25
N ILE A 26 -2.92 10.70 8.78
CA ILE A 26 -3.69 9.93 7.78
C ILE A 26 -5.05 9.53 8.33
N ILE A 27 -5.12 9.00 9.56
CA ILE A 27 -6.38 8.58 10.19
C ILE A 27 -7.32 9.78 10.41
N ASP A 28 -6.79 10.92 10.86
CA ASP A 28 -7.57 12.14 11.03
C ASP A 28 -8.13 12.64 9.69
N ALA A 29 -7.34 12.58 8.62
CA ALA A 29 -7.77 12.94 7.27
C ALA A 29 -8.81 11.97 6.66
N ILE A 30 -8.79 10.70 7.09
CA ILE A 30 -9.85 9.73 6.76
C ILE A 30 -11.15 10.13 7.48
N HIS A 31 -11.09 10.41 8.78
CA HIS A 31 -12.28 10.75 9.57
C HIS A 31 -12.89 12.10 9.20
N SER A 32 -12.08 13.08 8.80
CA SER A 32 -12.57 14.38 8.32
C SER A 32 -13.22 14.30 6.93
N GLY A 33 -13.08 13.17 6.23
CA GLY A 33 -13.50 13.02 4.84
C GLY A 33 -12.57 13.69 3.82
N THR A 34 -11.46 14.30 4.26
CA THR A 34 -10.52 15.00 3.38
C THR A 34 -9.96 14.08 2.30
N LEU A 35 -9.66 12.81 2.63
CA LEU A 35 -9.08 11.88 1.65
C LEU A 35 -10.06 11.39 0.59
N VAL A 36 -11.37 11.63 0.74
CA VAL A 36 -12.38 11.25 -0.27
C VAL A 36 -12.15 11.99 -1.60
N GLN A 37 -11.62 13.21 -1.54
CA GLN A 37 -11.35 14.06 -2.71
C GLN A 37 -9.85 14.20 -3.03
N ALA A 38 -8.99 13.47 -2.30
CA ALA A 38 -7.55 13.56 -2.52
C ALA A 38 -7.16 12.94 -3.88
N PRO A 39 -6.10 13.45 -4.52
CA PRO A 39 -5.58 12.84 -5.74
C PRO A 39 -5.10 11.42 -5.47
N THR A 40 -5.28 10.56 -6.47
CA THR A 40 -4.98 9.14 -6.39
C THR A 40 -4.25 8.65 -7.61
N GLU A 41 -3.58 7.52 -7.45
CA GLU A 41 -3.05 6.71 -8.53
C GLU A 41 -3.36 5.23 -8.26
N VAL A 42 -3.33 4.40 -9.29
CA VAL A 42 -3.57 2.95 -9.15
C VAL A 42 -2.23 2.27 -8.95
N ASP A 43 -2.08 1.53 -7.84
CA ASP A 43 -0.93 0.67 -7.64
C ASP A 43 -0.95 -0.45 -8.71
N PRO A 44 0.10 -0.58 -9.54
CA PRO A 44 0.08 -1.51 -10.66
C PRO A 44 0.14 -2.98 -10.24
N ILE A 45 0.65 -3.29 -9.03
CA ILE A 45 0.82 -4.64 -8.50
C ILE A 45 -0.41 -5.02 -7.68
N PHE A 46 -0.82 -4.20 -6.72
CA PHE A 46 -1.93 -4.52 -5.82
C PHE A 46 -3.29 -4.08 -6.34
N GLY A 47 -3.35 -3.25 -7.39
CA GLY A 47 -4.59 -2.74 -7.97
C GLY A 47 -5.35 -1.76 -7.07
N THR A 48 -4.77 -1.36 -5.94
CA THR A 48 -5.37 -0.44 -4.98
C THR A 48 -5.32 0.99 -5.48
N THR A 49 -6.35 1.78 -5.19
CA THR A 49 -6.32 3.23 -5.35
C THR A 49 -5.52 3.86 -4.21
N THR A 50 -4.29 4.27 -4.50
CA THR A 50 -3.34 4.87 -3.56
C THR A 50 -3.50 6.38 -3.54
N ILE A 51 -3.61 6.96 -2.35
CA ILE A 51 -3.66 8.41 -2.15
C ILE A 51 -2.28 9.00 -2.36
N THR A 52 -2.15 10.08 -3.15
CA THR A 52 -0.85 10.70 -3.45
C THR A 52 -0.59 11.99 -2.69
N LYS A 53 -1.59 12.52 -1.97
CA LYS A 53 -1.50 13.72 -1.14
C LYS A 53 -2.33 13.56 0.14
N CYS A 54 -1.75 13.90 1.28
CA CYS A 54 -2.45 13.94 2.57
C CYS A 54 -1.95 15.14 3.39
N PRO A 55 -2.82 16.03 3.90
CA PRO A 55 -2.39 17.16 4.70
C PRO A 55 -1.57 16.72 5.93
N GLY A 56 -0.44 17.41 6.15
CA GLY A 56 0.42 17.14 7.30
C GLY A 56 1.27 15.87 7.21
N VAL A 57 1.32 15.23 6.04
CA VAL A 57 2.11 14.02 5.77
C VAL A 57 3.02 14.28 4.56
N ASP A 58 4.24 13.74 4.60
CA ASP A 58 5.14 13.80 3.44
C ASP A 58 4.64 12.89 2.32
N ASP A 59 4.48 13.44 1.13
CA ASP A 59 3.96 12.70 -0.02
C ASP A 59 4.87 11.54 -0.43
N GLN A 60 6.18 11.64 -0.14
CA GLN A 60 7.12 10.56 -0.42
C GLN A 60 6.76 9.26 0.30
N ILE A 61 6.05 9.33 1.44
CA ILE A 61 5.66 8.13 2.18
C ILE A 61 4.30 7.56 1.80
N LEU A 62 3.50 8.31 1.04
CA LEU A 62 2.16 7.90 0.63
C LEU A 62 2.18 6.92 -0.54
N VAL A 63 3.18 7.07 -1.42
CA VAL A 63 3.41 6.21 -2.58
C VAL A 63 4.65 5.33 -2.32
N PRO A 64 4.48 4.03 -2.00
CA PRO A 64 5.57 3.21 -1.50
C PRO A 64 6.79 3.14 -2.43
N HIS A 65 6.58 3.02 -3.75
CA HIS A 65 7.68 2.92 -4.69
C HIS A 65 8.55 4.19 -4.72
N SER A 66 7.94 5.37 -4.53
CA SER A 66 8.64 6.66 -4.53
C SER A 66 9.55 6.85 -3.33
N SER A 67 9.38 6.05 -2.27
CA SER A 67 10.22 6.10 -1.07
C SER A 67 11.47 5.21 -1.13
N TRP A 68 11.57 4.31 -2.11
CA TRP A 68 12.70 3.39 -2.24
C TRP A 68 13.78 3.95 -3.17
N ASP A 69 15.03 3.98 -2.72
CA ASP A 69 16.15 4.41 -3.56
C ASP A 69 16.40 3.43 -4.72
N ASP A 70 16.22 2.13 -4.48
CA ASP A 70 16.34 1.06 -5.48
C ASP A 70 14.97 0.55 -5.93
N GLN A 71 14.54 1.00 -7.10
CA GLN A 71 13.26 0.62 -7.72
C GLN A 71 13.19 -0.86 -8.11
N SER A 72 14.33 -1.49 -8.42
CA SER A 72 14.38 -2.93 -8.71
C SER A 72 14.17 -3.74 -7.44
N ALA A 73 14.80 -3.33 -6.34
CA ALA A 73 14.59 -3.93 -5.03
C ALA A 73 13.14 -3.77 -4.54
N TYR A 74 12.54 -2.59 -4.76
CA TYR A 74 11.12 -2.36 -4.49
C TYR A 74 10.26 -3.36 -5.29
N LYS A 75 10.42 -3.39 -6.62
CA LYS A 75 9.62 -4.26 -7.49
C LYS A 75 9.74 -5.72 -7.11
N LYS A 76 10.95 -6.21 -6.83
CA LYS A 76 11.19 -7.59 -6.38
C LYS A 76 10.46 -7.88 -5.06
N THR A 77 10.49 -6.94 -4.12
CA THR A 77 9.84 -7.08 -2.81
C THR A 77 8.31 -7.06 -2.95
N ALA A 78 7.79 -6.15 -3.76
CA ALA A 78 6.36 -6.02 -4.02
C ALA A 78 5.78 -7.27 -4.71
N ILE A 79 6.47 -7.79 -5.74
CA ILE A 79 6.09 -9.05 -6.41
C ILE A 79 6.12 -10.21 -5.40
N LYS A 80 7.17 -10.33 -4.58
CA LYS A 80 7.26 -11.38 -3.55
C LYS A 80 6.06 -11.32 -2.59
N LEU A 81 5.65 -10.13 -2.18
CA LEU A 81 4.51 -9.94 -1.29
C LEU A 81 3.19 -10.30 -2.00
N ALA A 82 3.00 -9.83 -3.23
CA ALA A 82 1.84 -10.15 -4.06
C ALA A 82 1.67 -11.66 -4.27
N THR A 83 2.76 -12.37 -4.59
CA THR A 83 2.75 -13.85 -4.68
C THR A 83 2.33 -14.48 -3.36
N ALA A 84 2.87 -14.01 -2.21
CA ALA A 84 2.50 -14.55 -0.91
C ALA A 84 1.01 -14.34 -0.57
N PHE A 85 0.43 -13.21 -0.98
CA PHE A 85 -1.02 -12.98 -0.87
C PHE A 85 -1.81 -13.98 -1.72
N ASN A 86 -1.44 -14.16 -3.00
CA ASN A 86 -2.11 -15.09 -3.90
C ASN A 86 -2.02 -16.54 -3.38
N ASP A 87 -0.84 -16.99 -2.98
CA ASP A 87 -0.61 -18.33 -2.45
C ASP A 87 -1.44 -18.59 -1.19
N ASN A 88 -1.50 -17.61 -0.27
CA ASN A 88 -2.32 -17.75 0.93
C ASN A 88 -3.82 -17.79 0.60
N PHE A 89 -4.25 -17.02 -0.41
CA PHE A 89 -5.66 -16.91 -0.77
C PHE A 89 -6.23 -18.17 -1.41
N MET A 90 -5.39 -19.03 -2.00
CA MET A 90 -5.82 -20.31 -2.61
C MET A 90 -6.66 -21.19 -1.67
N LYS A 91 -6.44 -21.09 -0.35
CA LYS A 91 -7.22 -21.81 0.68
C LYS A 91 -8.70 -21.42 0.71
N TYR A 92 -9.04 -20.23 0.21
CA TYR A 92 -10.36 -19.62 0.27
C TYR A 92 -10.99 -19.42 -1.12
N ALA A 93 -10.22 -19.65 -2.20
CA ALA A 93 -10.59 -19.29 -3.56
C ALA A 93 -11.93 -19.90 -4.02
N SER A 94 -12.26 -21.13 -3.60
CA SER A 94 -13.52 -21.79 -3.95
C SER A 94 -14.74 -21.24 -3.20
N GLY A 95 -14.55 -20.41 -2.17
CA GLY A 95 -15.59 -19.90 -1.29
C GLY A 95 -15.95 -18.44 -1.52
N VAL A 96 -15.43 -17.81 -2.58
CA VAL A 96 -15.63 -16.38 -2.85
C VAL A 96 -16.16 -16.14 -4.26
N SER A 97 -16.70 -14.94 -4.50
CA SER A 97 -17.18 -14.55 -5.82
C SER A 97 -16.03 -14.30 -6.80
N GLU A 98 -16.35 -14.30 -8.09
CA GLU A 98 -15.42 -13.93 -9.16
C GLU A 98 -14.86 -12.51 -8.97
N GLU A 99 -15.65 -11.59 -8.43
CA GLU A 99 -15.22 -10.22 -8.13
C GLU A 99 -14.08 -10.18 -7.10
N VAL A 100 -14.14 -11.03 -6.07
CA VAL A 100 -13.06 -11.13 -5.07
C VAL A 100 -11.81 -11.75 -5.70
N LEU A 101 -11.96 -12.76 -6.57
CA LEU A 101 -10.85 -13.36 -7.29
C LEU A 101 -10.17 -12.35 -8.23
N ALA A 102 -10.96 -11.52 -8.91
CA ALA A 102 -10.47 -10.49 -9.82
C ALA A 102 -9.72 -9.35 -9.11
N ALA A 103 -9.91 -9.18 -7.81
CA ALA A 103 -9.22 -8.19 -6.99
C ALA A 103 -7.83 -8.65 -6.48
N ALA A 104 -7.37 -9.85 -6.88
CA ALA A 104 -6.08 -10.38 -6.48
C ALA A 104 -4.91 -9.50 -6.97
N PRO A 105 -3.81 -9.40 -6.18
CA PRO A 105 -2.57 -8.80 -6.64
C PRO A 105 -2.06 -9.42 -7.95
N ARG A 106 -1.58 -8.54 -8.84
CA ARG A 106 -1.05 -8.84 -10.17
C ARG A 106 0.44 -9.15 -10.05
N VAL A 107 0.82 -10.36 -10.46
CA VAL A 107 2.20 -10.85 -10.51
C VAL A 107 2.59 -11.28 -11.90
#